data_AF-A0A0G1KVH5-F1
#
_entry.id   AF-A0A0G1KVH5-F1
#
_cell.length_a   1.000
_cell.length_b   1.000
_cell.length_c   1.000
_cell.angle_alpha   90.00
_cell.angle_beta   90.00
_cell.angle_gamma   90.00
#
_symmetry.space_group_name_H-M   'P 1'
#
loop_
_entity.id
_entity.type
_entity.pdbx_description
1 polymer ?
#
loop_
_entity_poly.entity_id
_entity_poly.type
_entity_poly.pdbx_seq_one_letter_code
_entity_poly.pdbx_strand_id
1 'polypeptide(L)'
;MLGKDILRVHATIWAATLLNLGLELPKSFFIHGHILSGGKKMSKTLGNVISIGDMLDKFGVDGTRYLLMSGGTFGDDLDLTMERMTEKYNNDLANGLGNLVSRVVKLSEKTSKDFKKISSYSEILTDDYYNWIEKEQWMSNARIDFILEFCFTEVRILNKKIEDNKPWELFKNDTARFEVVMGELIRSLSVVAIVLDAFLPETAQKIKTALETKKAEPLFQRIKM
;
A
#
# COMPACT_ATOMS: atom_id res chain seq x y z
N MET A 1 1.70 -19.20 -5.53
CA MET A 1 0.92 -18.87 -4.32
C MET A 1 -0.29 -19.79 -4.28
N LEU A 2 -0.68 -20.29 -3.12
CA LEU A 2 -1.75 -21.28 -2.95
C LEU A 2 -2.52 -21.02 -1.65
N GLY A 3 -3.80 -21.39 -1.60
CA GLY A 3 -4.53 -21.47 -0.33
C GLY A 3 -4.13 -22.71 0.46
N LYS A 4 -4.15 -22.62 1.80
CA LYS A 4 -3.75 -23.74 2.67
C LYS A 4 -4.50 -25.06 2.42
N ASP A 5 -5.76 -25.01 1.95
CA ASP A 5 -6.58 -26.20 1.68
C ASP A 5 -6.00 -27.10 0.57
N ILE A 6 -5.27 -26.54 -0.38
CA ILE A 6 -4.73 -27.27 -1.54
C ILE A 6 -3.23 -27.54 -1.42
N LEU A 7 -2.61 -27.17 -0.30
CA LEU A 7 -1.17 -27.35 -0.07
C LEU A 7 -0.75 -28.81 -0.24
N ARG A 8 -1.50 -29.76 0.35
CA ARG A 8 -1.16 -31.19 0.26
C ARG A 8 -1.04 -31.64 -1.20
N VAL A 9 -2.01 -31.28 -2.06
CA VAL A 9 -2.01 -31.67 -3.47
C VAL A 9 -0.77 -31.14 -4.20
N HIS A 10 -0.35 -29.91 -3.91
CA HIS A 10 0.76 -29.27 -4.59
C HIS A 10 2.13 -29.66 -4.03
N ALA A 11 2.24 -29.84 -2.71
CA ALA A 11 3.48 -30.20 -2.05
C ALA A 11 3.79 -31.70 -2.11
N THR A 12 2.78 -32.57 -2.34
CA THR A 12 3.00 -34.02 -2.42
C THR A 12 2.71 -34.57 -3.80
N ILE A 13 1.45 -34.53 -4.25
CA ILE A 13 1.02 -35.20 -5.49
C ILE A 13 1.73 -34.56 -6.69
N TRP A 14 1.69 -33.24 -6.80
CA TRP A 14 2.33 -32.53 -7.91
C TRP A 14 3.85 -32.69 -7.89
N ALA A 15 4.48 -32.59 -6.71
CA ALA A 15 5.92 -32.79 -6.57
C ALA A 15 6.35 -34.21 -6.99
N ALA A 16 5.61 -35.24 -6.58
CA ALA A 16 5.89 -36.63 -6.98
C ALA A 16 5.74 -36.82 -8.50
N THR A 17 4.72 -36.23 -9.12
CA THR A 17 4.52 -36.26 -10.57
C THR A 17 5.70 -35.62 -11.31
N LEU A 18 6.19 -34.46 -10.86
CA LEU A 18 7.34 -33.79 -11.46
C LEU A 18 8.61 -34.64 -11.36
N LEU A 19 8.87 -35.22 -10.20
CA LEU A 19 10.01 -36.12 -10.00
C LEU A 19 9.95 -37.33 -10.93
N ASN A 20 8.77 -37.95 -11.08
CA ASN A 20 8.58 -39.10 -11.98
C ASN A 20 8.79 -38.74 -13.46
N LEU A 21 8.50 -37.49 -13.84
CA LEU A 21 8.73 -36.98 -15.19
C LEU A 21 10.16 -36.44 -15.40
N GLY A 22 11.02 -36.46 -14.37
CA GLY A 22 12.36 -35.87 -14.44
C GLY A 22 12.37 -34.34 -14.58
N LEU A 23 11.30 -33.67 -14.13
CA LEU A 23 11.14 -32.22 -14.20
C LEU A 23 11.58 -31.54 -12.90
N GLU A 24 11.96 -30.26 -13.00
CA GLU A 24 12.35 -29.45 -11.84
C GLU A 24 11.18 -29.19 -10.88
N LEU A 25 11.47 -29.22 -9.58
CA LEU A 25 10.51 -28.89 -8.53
C LEU A 25 10.32 -27.37 -8.40
N PRO A 26 9.14 -26.91 -7.94
CA PRO A 26 8.95 -25.53 -7.53
C PRO A 26 9.95 -25.14 -6.43
N LYS A 27 10.63 -23.99 -6.59
CA LYS A 27 11.62 -23.50 -5.62
C LYS A 27 11.01 -23.13 -4.27
N SER A 28 9.75 -22.67 -4.28
CA SER A 28 9.05 -22.19 -3.09
C SER A 28 7.53 -22.20 -3.29
N PHE A 29 6.79 -22.44 -2.21
CA PHE A 29 5.35 -22.23 -2.16
C PHE A 29 5.00 -21.11 -1.18
N PHE A 30 4.27 -20.11 -1.65
CA PHE A 30 3.66 -19.09 -0.79
C PHE A 30 2.24 -19.48 -0.44
N ILE A 31 1.99 -19.78 0.82
CA ILE A 31 0.70 -20.30 1.31
C ILE A 31 -0.02 -19.22 2.08
N HIS A 32 -1.28 -18.95 1.72
CA HIS A 32 -2.13 -18.03 2.45
C HIS A 32 -3.25 -18.78 3.21
N GLY A 33 -3.73 -18.18 4.29
CA GLY A 33 -4.87 -18.68 5.05
C GLY A 33 -6.21 -18.40 4.38
N HIS A 34 -7.28 -18.66 5.12
CA HIS A 34 -8.64 -18.35 4.72
C HIS A 34 -8.98 -16.89 4.98
N ILE A 35 -9.88 -16.35 4.18
CA ILE A 35 -10.61 -15.15 4.54
C ILE A 35 -11.84 -15.59 5.35
N LEU A 36 -11.92 -15.11 6.58
CA LEU A 36 -13.03 -15.29 7.51
C LEU A 36 -13.86 -14.00 7.55
N SER A 37 -15.11 -14.13 7.99
CA SER A 37 -16.00 -13.01 8.28
C SER A 37 -16.64 -13.24 9.64
N GLY A 38 -16.29 -12.39 10.61
CA GLY A 38 -16.73 -12.50 11.99
C GLY A 38 -16.22 -13.78 12.67
N GLY A 39 -14.99 -14.20 12.36
CA GLY A 39 -14.36 -15.41 12.88
C GLY A 39 -14.88 -16.72 12.28
N LYS A 40 -15.75 -16.66 11.26
CA LYS A 40 -16.30 -17.85 10.57
C LYS A 40 -15.83 -17.90 9.13
N LYS A 41 -15.52 -19.11 8.64
CA LYS A 41 -15.26 -19.33 7.20
C LYS A 41 -16.48 -18.87 6.41
N MET A 42 -16.27 -18.11 5.34
CA MET A 42 -17.35 -17.63 4.49
C MET A 42 -18.14 -18.81 3.92
N SER A 43 -19.47 -18.78 4.05
CA SER A 43 -20.34 -19.77 3.42
C SER A 43 -21.65 -19.12 2.97
N LYS A 44 -22.14 -19.54 1.80
CA LYS A 44 -23.43 -19.06 1.27
C LYS A 44 -24.58 -19.34 2.24
N THR A 45 -24.51 -20.46 2.96
CA THR A 45 -25.53 -20.89 3.93
C THR A 45 -25.56 -20.03 5.19
N LEU A 46 -24.41 -19.47 5.61
CA LEU A 46 -24.32 -18.55 6.75
C LEU A 46 -24.62 -17.10 6.36
N GLY A 47 -24.73 -16.79 5.07
CA GLY A 47 -24.97 -15.43 4.58
C GLY A 47 -23.82 -14.44 4.84
N ASN A 48 -22.65 -14.92 5.29
CA ASN A 48 -21.50 -14.10 5.67
C ASN A 48 -20.45 -13.95 4.55
N VAL A 49 -20.84 -14.23 3.31
CA VAL A 49 -19.95 -14.12 2.15
C VAL A 49 -19.76 -12.65 1.81
N ILE A 50 -18.51 -12.20 1.78
CA ILE A 50 -18.14 -10.90 1.24
C ILE A 50 -17.82 -11.12 -0.24
N SER A 51 -18.66 -10.57 -1.13
CA SER A 51 -18.42 -10.64 -2.56
C SER A 51 -17.31 -9.67 -2.97
N ILE A 52 -16.43 -10.10 -3.88
CA ILE A 52 -15.47 -9.19 -4.51
C ILE A 52 -16.20 -8.07 -5.27
N GLY A 53 -17.37 -8.35 -5.86
CA GLY A 53 -18.19 -7.32 -6.50
C GLY A 53 -18.57 -6.20 -5.53
N ASP A 54 -19.09 -6.57 -4.36
CA ASP A 54 -19.48 -5.60 -3.32
C ASP A 54 -18.27 -4.81 -2.82
N MET A 55 -17.10 -5.44 -2.71
CA MET A 55 -15.86 -4.74 -2.35
C MET A 55 -15.43 -3.76 -3.42
N LEU A 56 -15.48 -4.14 -4.70
CA LEU A 56 -15.11 -3.27 -5.82
C LEU A 56 -16.06 -2.08 -5.93
N ASP A 57 -17.37 -2.30 -5.79
CA ASP A 57 -18.38 -1.24 -5.83
C ASP A 57 -18.21 -0.26 -4.67
N LYS A 58 -17.85 -0.77 -3.48
CA LYS A 58 -17.73 0.06 -2.27
C LYS A 58 -16.37 0.75 -2.13
N PHE A 59 -15.27 0.05 -2.41
CA PHE A 59 -13.89 0.52 -2.13
C PHE A 59 -13.10 0.86 -3.39
N GLY A 60 -13.60 0.51 -4.57
CA GLY A 60 -12.82 0.56 -5.82
C GLY A 60 -11.76 -0.54 -5.90
N VAL A 61 -11.08 -0.61 -7.04
CA VAL A 61 -10.06 -1.64 -7.33
C VAL A 61 -8.90 -1.55 -6.34
N ASP A 62 -8.25 -0.39 -6.25
CA ASP A 62 -7.09 -0.22 -5.37
C ASP A 62 -7.47 -0.29 -3.89
N GLY A 63 -8.62 0.26 -3.49
CA GLY A 63 -9.10 0.10 -2.12
C GLY A 63 -9.29 -1.36 -1.74
N THR A 64 -9.91 -2.16 -2.62
CA THR A 64 -10.09 -3.61 -2.43
C THR A 64 -8.74 -4.32 -2.34
N ARG A 65 -7.79 -4.02 -3.24
CA ARG A 65 -6.44 -4.58 -3.23
C ARG A 65 -5.73 -4.29 -1.91
N TYR A 66 -5.74 -3.04 -1.47
CA TYR A 66 -5.16 -2.63 -0.20
C TYR A 66 -5.72 -3.43 0.96
N LEU A 67 -7.05 -3.50 1.10
CA LEU A 67 -7.72 -4.15 2.22
C LEU A 67 -7.42 -5.65 2.30
N LEU A 68 -7.38 -6.34 1.16
CA LEU A 68 -7.05 -7.77 1.11
C LEU A 68 -5.58 -8.03 1.49
N MET A 69 -4.66 -7.18 1.05
CA MET A 69 -3.22 -7.35 1.28
C MET A 69 -2.76 -6.85 2.66
N SER A 70 -3.47 -5.91 3.27
CA SER A 70 -3.17 -5.33 4.58
C SER A 70 -4.07 -5.86 5.71
N GLY A 71 -4.90 -6.87 5.41
CA GLY A 71 -5.87 -7.44 6.34
C GLY A 71 -5.26 -8.28 7.48
N GLY A 72 -3.97 -8.62 7.40
CA GLY A 72 -3.26 -9.39 8.41
C GLY A 72 -1.97 -10.02 7.86
N THR A 73 -1.36 -10.90 8.65
CA THR A 73 -0.10 -11.56 8.30
C THR A 73 -0.31 -12.59 7.19
N PHE A 74 0.55 -12.57 6.17
CA PHE A 74 0.51 -13.57 5.11
C PHE A 74 0.78 -14.98 5.69
N GLY A 75 -0.15 -15.90 5.45
CA GLY A 75 -0.10 -17.28 5.96
C GLY A 75 -1.15 -17.59 7.03
N ASP A 76 -1.57 -16.57 7.78
CA ASP A 76 -2.63 -16.69 8.78
C ASP A 76 -4.03 -16.55 8.13
N ASP A 77 -5.06 -16.94 8.88
CA ASP A 77 -6.43 -16.66 8.49
C ASP A 77 -6.74 -15.18 8.74
N LEU A 78 -7.36 -14.54 7.75
CA LEU A 78 -7.68 -13.11 7.74
C LEU A 78 -9.15 -12.91 8.10
N ASP A 79 -9.46 -12.32 9.26
CA ASP A 79 -10.84 -12.02 9.65
C ASP A 79 -11.27 -10.62 9.20
N LEU A 80 -11.93 -10.57 8.04
CA LEU A 80 -12.37 -9.35 7.39
C LEU A 80 -13.89 -9.22 7.51
N THR A 81 -14.36 -8.12 8.09
CA THR A 81 -15.77 -7.71 8.06
C THR A 81 -15.91 -6.42 7.26
N MET A 82 -17.08 -6.18 6.68
CA MET A 82 -17.33 -4.95 5.90
C MET A 82 -17.12 -3.69 6.75
N GLU A 83 -17.45 -3.76 8.03
CA GLU A 83 -17.28 -2.68 9.01
C GLU A 83 -15.78 -2.38 9.21
N ARG A 84 -14.99 -3.39 9.60
CA ARG A 84 -13.53 -3.25 9.81
C ARG A 84 -12.82 -2.77 8.55
N MET A 85 -13.22 -3.28 7.39
CA MET A 85 -12.68 -2.86 6.11
C MET A 85 -13.03 -1.40 5.79
N THR A 86 -14.26 -0.97 6.09
CA THR A 86 -14.69 0.42 5.90
C THR A 86 -13.92 1.38 6.82
N GLU A 87 -13.72 1.00 8.09
CA GLU A 87 -12.90 1.78 9.03
C GLU A 87 -11.44 1.88 8.55
N LYS A 88 -10.83 0.74 8.20
CA LYS A 88 -9.45 0.70 7.72
C LYS A 88 -9.26 1.49 6.43
N TYR A 89 -10.17 1.37 5.46
CA TYR A 89 -10.17 2.16 4.23
C TYR A 89 -10.20 3.66 4.55
N ASN A 90 -11.13 4.09 5.41
CA ASN A 90 -11.28 5.50 5.76
C ASN A 90 -10.04 6.04 6.48
N ASN A 91 -9.47 5.27 7.40
CA ASN A 91 -8.33 5.69 8.20
C ASN A 91 -7.05 5.76 7.37
N ASP A 92 -6.71 4.68 6.66
CA ASP A 92 -5.42 4.56 6.00
C ASP A 92 -5.42 5.26 4.64
N LEU A 93 -6.47 5.05 3.83
CA LEU A 93 -6.52 5.53 2.46
C LEU A 93 -7.11 6.94 2.37
N ALA A 94 -8.34 7.16 2.84
CA ALA A 94 -8.99 8.46 2.70
C ALA A 94 -8.33 9.53 3.59
N ASN A 95 -8.25 9.30 4.90
CA ASN A 95 -7.71 10.25 5.87
C ASN A 95 -6.18 10.24 5.95
N GLY A 96 -5.53 9.13 5.57
CA GLY A 96 -4.09 9.00 5.56
C GLY A 96 -3.48 9.46 4.23
N LEU A 97 -3.40 8.54 3.27
CA LEU A 97 -2.70 8.77 1.99
C LEU A 97 -3.37 9.86 1.14
N GLY A 98 -4.69 9.82 0.99
CA GLY A 98 -5.47 10.79 0.21
C GLY A 98 -5.31 12.21 0.75
N ASN A 99 -5.45 12.39 2.06
CA ASN A 99 -5.21 13.68 2.73
C ASN A 99 -3.78 14.17 2.54
N LEU A 100 -2.78 13.29 2.74
CA LEU A 100 -1.37 13.63 2.57
C LEU A 100 -1.10 14.19 1.17
N VAL A 101 -1.53 13.46 0.13
CA VAL A 101 -1.31 13.84 -1.27
C VAL A 101 -1.97 15.18 -1.56
N SER A 102 -3.23 15.36 -1.15
CA SER A 102 -3.95 16.63 -1.33
C SER A 102 -3.20 17.81 -0.71
N ARG A 103 -2.71 17.65 0.54
CA ARG A 103 -2.00 18.71 1.27
C ARG A 103 -0.64 19.02 0.66
N VAL A 104 0.17 18.01 0.35
CA VAL A 104 1.50 18.19 -0.24
C VAL A 104 1.37 18.89 -1.59
N VAL A 105 0.47 18.43 -2.45
CA VAL A 105 0.25 19.03 -3.77
C VAL A 105 -0.24 20.46 -3.63
N LYS A 106 -1.18 20.74 -2.74
CA LYS A 106 -1.68 22.10 -2.53
C LYS A 106 -0.60 23.06 -2.02
N LEU A 107 0.25 22.61 -1.11
CA LEU A 107 1.39 23.40 -0.62
C LEU A 107 2.46 23.59 -1.70
N SER A 108 2.64 22.62 -2.60
CA SER A 108 3.60 22.72 -3.71
C SER A 108 3.28 23.81 -4.73
N GLU A 109 2.04 24.32 -4.75
CA GLU A 109 1.65 25.50 -5.52
C GLU A 109 2.32 26.78 -5.00
N LYS A 110 2.78 26.81 -3.74
CA LYS A 110 3.40 27.98 -3.09
C LYS A 110 4.90 28.09 -3.31
N THR A 111 5.51 27.11 -3.97
CA THR A 111 6.92 27.11 -4.35
C THR A 111 7.06 27.06 -5.88
N SER A 112 8.01 27.85 -6.39
CA SER A 112 8.45 27.81 -7.78
C SER A 112 9.61 26.85 -8.02
N LYS A 113 10.19 26.27 -6.95
CA LYS A 113 11.26 25.28 -7.09
C LYS A 113 10.70 23.98 -7.66
N ASP A 114 11.47 23.39 -8.55
CA ASP A 114 11.30 22.00 -8.92
C ASP A 114 12.20 21.16 -8.02
N PHE A 115 11.57 20.31 -7.20
CA PHE A 115 12.29 19.45 -6.29
C PHE A 115 12.63 18.13 -6.97
N LYS A 116 13.80 17.58 -6.66
CA LYS A 116 14.16 16.24 -7.12
C LYS A 116 13.12 15.23 -6.62
N LYS A 117 12.38 14.65 -7.56
CA LYS A 117 11.52 13.50 -7.35
C LYS A 117 12.33 12.24 -7.57
N ILE A 118 11.97 11.18 -6.86
CA ILE A 118 12.50 9.84 -7.14
C ILE A 118 11.62 9.23 -8.21
N SER A 119 12.22 8.80 -9.33
CA SER A 119 11.48 8.32 -10.49
C SER A 119 11.48 6.80 -10.64
N SER A 120 12.41 6.13 -9.95
CA SER A 120 12.65 4.70 -10.13
C SER A 120 13.08 4.02 -8.83
N TYR A 121 12.93 2.69 -8.78
CA TYR A 121 13.37 1.89 -7.64
C TYR A 121 14.88 1.99 -7.42
N SER A 122 15.69 2.02 -8.49
CA SER A 122 17.15 2.14 -8.42
C SER A 122 17.62 3.42 -7.73
N GLU A 123 16.89 4.53 -7.92
CA GLU A 123 17.19 5.79 -7.23
C GLU A 123 16.88 5.74 -5.73
N ILE A 124 15.91 4.91 -5.29
CA ILE A 124 15.67 4.68 -3.86
C ILE A 124 16.89 4.00 -3.22
N LEU A 125 17.48 3.04 -3.93
CA LEU A 125 18.58 2.20 -3.41
C LEU A 125 19.88 2.96 -3.16
N THR A 126 20.09 4.06 -3.88
CA THR A 126 21.34 4.83 -3.82
C THR A 126 21.34 5.92 -2.76
N ASP A 127 20.21 6.14 -2.10
CA ASP A 127 19.96 7.32 -1.28
C ASP A 127 19.96 7.05 0.23
N ASP A 128 20.32 5.82 0.66
CA ASP A 128 20.24 5.32 2.04
C ASP A 128 18.89 5.59 2.74
N TYR A 129 17.87 5.95 1.97
CA TYR A 129 16.57 6.38 2.46
C TYR A 129 15.91 5.27 3.30
N TYR A 130 16.25 4.02 2.99
CA TYR A 130 15.80 2.82 3.67
C TYR A 130 16.93 1.79 3.76
N ASN A 131 17.07 1.12 4.90
CA ASN A 131 17.91 -0.07 4.99
C ASN A 131 17.37 -1.14 4.02
N TRP A 132 18.03 -1.32 2.88
CA TRP A 132 17.49 -2.07 1.74
C TRP A 132 17.55 -3.60 1.97
N ILE A 133 18.55 -4.09 2.70
CA ILE A 133 18.76 -5.53 2.90
C ILE A 133 17.50 -6.22 3.47
N GLU A 134 16.84 -5.60 4.45
CA GLU A 134 15.62 -6.15 5.05
C GLU A 134 14.44 -6.15 4.07
N LYS A 135 14.32 -5.10 3.26
CA LYS A 135 13.23 -4.94 2.30
C LYS A 135 13.36 -5.87 1.11
N GLU A 136 14.58 -6.20 0.69
CA GLU A 136 14.81 -7.18 -0.38
C GLU A 136 14.33 -8.54 0.09
N GLN A 137 14.64 -8.88 1.34
CA GLN A 137 14.12 -10.08 1.98
C GLN A 137 12.60 -10.04 2.12
N TRP A 138 11.97 -8.89 2.38
CA TRP A 138 10.50 -8.81 2.42
C TRP A 138 9.89 -9.12 1.06
N MET A 139 10.44 -8.57 -0.03
CA MET A 139 9.98 -8.85 -1.39
C MET A 139 10.19 -10.33 -1.76
N SER A 140 11.40 -10.86 -1.55
CA SER A 140 11.73 -12.26 -1.87
C SER A 140 10.91 -13.27 -1.06
N ASN A 141 10.49 -12.91 0.16
CA ASN A 141 9.68 -13.75 1.04
C ASN A 141 8.17 -13.42 1.00
N ALA A 142 7.72 -12.62 0.03
CA ALA A 142 6.32 -12.20 -0.12
C ALA A 142 5.70 -11.61 1.17
N ARG A 143 6.48 -10.85 1.95
CA ARG A 143 6.04 -10.12 3.15
C ARG A 143 5.34 -8.83 2.78
N ILE A 144 4.25 -8.97 2.03
CA ILE A 144 3.43 -7.86 1.53
C ILE A 144 2.89 -7.02 2.71
N ASP A 145 2.53 -7.69 3.81
CA ASP A 145 2.12 -7.09 5.07
C ASP A 145 3.16 -6.09 5.60
N PHE A 146 4.44 -6.47 5.63
CA PHE A 146 5.53 -5.60 6.08
C PHE A 146 5.77 -4.43 5.13
N ILE A 147 5.70 -4.67 3.82
CA ILE A 147 5.94 -3.62 2.82
C ILE A 147 4.84 -2.55 2.89
N LEU A 148 3.58 -2.96 2.99
CA LEU A 148 2.46 -2.03 3.13
C LEU A 148 2.49 -1.32 4.48
N GLU A 149 2.75 -2.03 5.59
CA GLU A 149 2.86 -1.38 6.91
C GLU A 149 3.99 -0.35 6.95
N PHE A 150 5.13 -0.68 6.34
CA PHE A 150 6.24 0.23 6.16
C PHE A 150 5.81 1.49 5.39
N CYS A 151 5.12 1.31 4.25
CA CYS A 151 4.65 2.41 3.41
C CYS A 151 3.65 3.32 4.14
N PHE A 152 2.68 2.74 4.85
CA PHE A 152 1.66 3.52 5.57
C PHE A 152 2.19 4.12 6.88
N THR A 153 3.25 3.55 7.47
CA THR A 153 4.02 4.23 8.52
C THR A 153 4.65 5.51 7.99
N GLU A 154 5.27 5.47 6.81
CA GLU A 154 5.83 6.67 6.18
C GLU A 154 4.73 7.72 5.92
N VAL A 155 3.56 7.31 5.42
CA VAL A 155 2.41 8.20 5.24
C VAL A 155 2.02 8.90 6.56
N ARG A 156 2.02 8.17 7.69
CA ARG A 156 1.73 8.75 9.02
C ARG A 156 2.82 9.74 9.46
N ILE A 157 4.09 9.40 9.25
CA ILE A 157 5.24 10.29 9.55
C ILE A 157 5.13 11.58 8.75
N LEU A 158 4.83 11.50 7.45
CA LEU A 158 4.73 12.68 6.58
C LEU A 158 3.54 13.57 6.96
N ASN A 159 2.38 12.97 7.29
CA ASN A 159 1.24 13.74 7.82
C ASN A 159 1.63 14.49 9.11
N LYS A 160 2.28 13.80 10.05
CA LYS A 160 2.77 14.42 11.29
C LYS A 160 3.80 15.53 11.01
N LYS A 161 4.71 15.32 10.06
CA LYS A 161 5.72 16.31 9.67
C LYS A 161 5.10 17.60 9.14
N ILE A 162 4.01 17.48 8.38
CA ILE A 162 3.24 18.65 7.92
C ILE A 162 2.64 19.39 9.13
N GLU A 163 2.04 18.69 10.09
CA GLU A 163 1.49 19.33 11.30
C GLU A 163 2.55 20.02 12.15
N ASP A 164 3.68 19.35 12.39
CA ASP A 164 4.73 19.85 13.26
C ASP A 164 5.44 21.07 12.66
N ASN A 165 5.65 21.09 11.33
CA ASN A 165 6.36 22.19 10.65
C ASN A 165 5.42 23.32 10.21
N LYS A 166 4.10 23.10 10.14
CA LYS A 166 3.10 24.09 9.70
C LYS A 166 3.53 24.85 8.43
N PRO A 167 3.77 24.16 7.30
CA PRO A 167 4.29 24.79 6.08
C PRO A 167 3.41 25.93 5.54
N TRP A 168 2.11 25.94 5.87
CA TRP A 168 1.19 27.06 5.57
C TRP A 168 1.50 28.37 6.32
N GLU A 169 2.28 28.32 7.40
CA GLU A 169 2.83 29.49 8.09
C GLU A 169 4.24 29.80 7.58
N LEU A 170 5.06 28.76 7.40
CA LEU A 170 6.46 28.92 6.96
C LEU A 170 6.59 29.66 5.63
N PHE A 171 5.70 29.45 4.66
CA PHE A 171 5.83 30.12 3.35
C PHE A 171 5.79 31.65 3.46
N LYS A 172 5.21 32.21 4.54
CA LYS A 172 5.13 33.65 4.80
C LYS A 172 6.31 34.17 5.63
N ASN A 173 6.81 33.35 6.56
CA ASN A 173 7.70 33.79 7.64
C ASN A 173 9.14 33.30 7.46
N ASP A 174 9.34 32.15 6.83
CA ASP A 174 10.64 31.52 6.59
C ASP A 174 10.57 30.65 5.33
N THR A 175 10.68 31.32 4.18
CA THR A 175 10.65 30.65 2.87
C THR A 175 11.76 29.63 2.74
N ALA A 176 12.95 29.87 3.29
CA ALA A 176 14.06 28.91 3.20
C ALA A 176 13.71 27.59 3.89
N ARG A 177 13.15 27.64 5.11
CA ARG A 177 12.69 26.45 5.82
C ARG A 177 11.50 25.78 5.13
N PHE A 178 10.56 26.55 4.59
CA PHE A 178 9.45 26.03 3.80
C PHE A 178 9.96 25.18 2.62
N GLU A 179 10.93 25.67 1.85
CA GLU A 179 11.48 24.95 0.70
C GLU A 179 12.15 23.63 1.14
N VAL A 180 12.87 23.60 2.26
CA VAL A 180 13.47 22.37 2.79
C VAL A 180 12.38 21.34 3.12
N VAL A 181 11.35 21.75 3.87
CA VAL A 181 10.25 20.87 4.26
C VAL A 181 9.50 20.34 3.04
N MET A 182 9.24 21.19 2.04
CA MET A 182 8.56 20.79 0.80
C MET A 182 9.39 19.81 -0.03
N GLY A 183 10.70 20.02 -0.12
CA GLY A 183 11.60 19.10 -0.82
C GLY A 183 11.59 17.70 -0.20
N GLU A 184 11.62 17.62 1.12
CA GLU A 184 11.52 16.34 1.83
C GLU A 184 10.15 15.68 1.59
N LEU A 185 9.04 16.41 1.76
CA LEU A 185 7.69 15.87 1.55
C LEU A 185 7.48 15.33 0.13
N ILE A 186 7.90 16.08 -0.90
CA ILE A 186 7.77 15.68 -2.30
C ILE A 186 8.64 14.46 -2.60
N ARG A 187 9.87 14.44 -2.08
CA ARG A 187 10.78 13.30 -2.24
C ARG A 187 10.18 12.03 -1.62
N SER A 188 9.78 12.09 -0.36
CA SER A 188 9.20 10.96 0.36
C SER A 188 7.90 10.46 -0.27
N LEU A 189 7.03 11.38 -0.72
CA LEU A 189 5.80 11.01 -1.40
C LEU A 189 6.04 10.34 -2.76
N SER A 190 7.11 10.73 -3.47
CA SER A 190 7.54 10.05 -4.70
C SER A 190 7.95 8.60 -4.44
N VAL A 191 8.67 8.37 -3.33
CA VAL A 191 9.07 7.03 -2.88
C VAL A 191 7.83 6.18 -2.53
N VAL A 192 6.88 6.75 -1.79
CA VAL A 192 5.59 6.09 -1.49
C VAL A 192 4.88 5.68 -2.78
N ALA A 193 4.82 6.55 -3.79
CA ALA A 193 4.20 6.23 -5.07
C ALA A 193 4.90 5.08 -5.81
N ILE A 194 6.24 5.01 -5.80
CA ILE A 194 6.99 3.92 -6.42
C ILE A 194 6.73 2.59 -5.71
N VAL A 195 6.76 2.57 -4.37
CA VAL A 195 6.51 1.34 -3.60
C VAL A 195 5.08 0.85 -3.82
N LEU A 196 4.11 1.77 -3.84
CA LEU A 196 2.71 1.42 -4.06
C LEU A 196 2.41 0.94 -5.48
N ASP A 197 3.25 1.18 -6.47
CA ASP A 197 3.00 0.81 -7.87
C ASP A 197 2.69 -0.69 -8.05
N ALA A 198 3.39 -1.55 -7.31
CA ALA A 198 3.17 -3.01 -7.33
C ALA A 198 1.84 -3.44 -6.67
N PHE A 199 1.26 -2.58 -5.82
CA PHE A 199 0.12 -2.92 -4.95
C PHE A 199 -1.14 -2.17 -5.33
N LEU A 200 -1.05 -0.87 -5.60
CA LEU A 200 -2.10 0.10 -5.89
C LEU A 200 -1.71 0.92 -7.15
N PRO A 201 -1.66 0.29 -8.34
CA PRO A 201 -1.07 0.88 -9.54
C PRO A 201 -1.77 2.17 -9.99
N GLU A 202 -3.11 2.22 -9.92
CA GLU A 202 -3.84 3.42 -10.33
C GLU A 202 -3.58 4.58 -9.36
N THR A 203 -3.54 4.28 -8.06
CA THR A 203 -3.23 5.25 -7.00
C THR A 203 -1.81 5.77 -7.14
N ALA A 204 -0.83 4.88 -7.34
CA ALA A 204 0.57 5.24 -7.56
C ALA A 204 0.72 6.18 -8.76
N GLN A 205 0.07 5.86 -9.88
CA GLN A 205 0.10 6.70 -11.07
C GLN A 205 -0.56 8.08 -10.81
N LYS A 206 -1.71 8.12 -10.14
CA LYS A 206 -2.36 9.38 -9.76
C LYS A 206 -1.46 10.25 -8.89
N ILE A 207 -0.72 9.67 -7.94
CA ILE A 207 0.23 10.41 -7.09
C ILE A 207 1.37 10.99 -7.93
N LYS A 208 1.99 10.17 -8.80
CA LYS A 208 3.05 10.61 -9.72
C LYS A 208 2.58 11.79 -10.56
N THR A 209 1.43 11.65 -11.22
CA THR A 209 0.82 12.71 -12.03
C THR A 209 0.50 13.96 -11.20
N ALA A 210 0.01 13.81 -9.97
CA ALA A 210 -0.32 14.94 -9.10
C ALA A 210 0.92 15.75 -8.68
N LEU A 211 2.04 15.06 -8.42
CA LEU A 211 3.34 15.69 -8.12
C LEU A 211 3.96 16.39 -9.34
N GLU A 212 3.72 15.88 -10.55
CA GLU A 212 4.15 16.50 -11.80
C GLU A 212 3.32 17.73 -12.16
N THR A 213 2.00 17.59 -12.12
CA THR A 213 1.07 18.63 -12.57
C THR A 213 0.74 19.66 -11.49
N LYS A 214 1.14 19.41 -10.23
CA LYS A 214 0.74 20.14 -9.03
C LYS A 214 -0.79 20.25 -8.88
N LYS A 215 -1.51 19.23 -9.36
CA LYS A 215 -2.97 19.12 -9.26
C LYS A 215 -3.34 17.78 -8.67
N ALA A 216 -4.06 17.81 -7.54
CA ALA A 216 -4.53 16.59 -6.88
C ALA A 216 -6.02 16.40 -7.14
N GLU A 217 -6.37 15.27 -7.74
CA GLU A 217 -7.73 14.74 -7.70
C GLU A 217 -7.93 13.95 -6.39
N PRO A 218 -9.16 13.86 -5.87
CA PRO A 218 -9.44 13.00 -4.72
C PRO A 218 -9.07 11.54 -5.02
N LEU A 219 -8.09 11.00 -4.29
CA LEU A 219 -7.65 9.61 -4.49
C LEU A 219 -8.68 8.60 -3.96
N PHE A 220 -9.27 8.89 -2.80
CA PHE A 220 -10.20 8.02 -2.09
C PHE A 220 -11.31 8.86 -1.48
N GLN A 221 -12.57 8.48 -1.72
CA GLN A 221 -13.71 9.14 -1.12
C GLN A 221 -14.06 8.47 0.21
N ARG A 222 -14.26 9.25 1.27
CA ARG A 222 -14.66 8.71 2.56
C ARG A 222 -16.01 7.99 2.43
N ILE A 223 -16.08 6.77 2.94
CA ILE A 223 -17.26 5.93 2.93
C ILE A 223 -18.00 6.12 4.25
N LYS A 224 -19.29 6.44 4.19
CA LYS A 224 -20.13 6.49 5.40
C LYS A 224 -20.38 5.08 5.91
N MET A 225 -20.26 4.90 7.23
CA MET A 225 -20.63 3.66 7.91
C MET A 225 -22.15 3.52 8.00
#